data_AF-A0A2D5XC78-F1
#
_entry.id   AF-A0A2D5XC78-F1
#
_cell.length_a   1.000
_cell.length_b   1.000
_cell.length_c   1.000
_cell.angle_alpha   90.00
_cell.angle_beta   90.00
_cell.angle_gamma   90.00
#
_symmetry.space_group_name_H-M   'P 1'
#
loop_
_entity.id
_entity.type
_entity.pdbx_description
1 polymer ?
#
loop_
_entity_poly.entity_id
_entity_poly.type
_entity_poly.pdbx_seq_one_letter_code
_entity_poly.pdbx_strand_id
1 'polypeptide(L)' 'MRKEGLIENLIVTVIASLILIAMGMVYFIVTLAIVKFSSGFLGYNPDGNWAVLSAAVIVTGIMIGSAIKNA' A
#
# COMPACT_ATOMS: atom_id res chain seq x y z
N MET A 1 -21.95 -24.19 -13.03
CA MET A 1 -21.79 -22.85 -12.41
C MET A 1 -22.55 -21.85 -13.25
N ARG A 2 -23.56 -21.20 -12.68
CA ARG A 2 -24.50 -20.31 -13.37
C ARG A 2 -23.77 -18.99 -13.68
N LYS A 3 -23.77 -18.55 -14.95
CA LYS A 3 -22.98 -17.39 -15.43
C LYS A 3 -23.25 -16.10 -14.64
N GLU A 4 -24.43 -15.99 -14.04
CA GLU A 4 -24.84 -14.87 -13.16
C GLU A 4 -23.90 -14.70 -11.96
N GLY A 5 -23.46 -15.80 -11.33
CA GLY A 5 -22.52 -15.74 -10.20
C GLY A 5 -21.08 -15.36 -10.58
N LEU A 6 -20.70 -15.48 -11.86
CA LEU A 6 -19.37 -15.06 -12.32
C LEU A 6 -19.27 -13.53 -12.43
N ILE A 7 -20.33 -12.86 -12.89
CA ILE A 7 -20.36 -11.40 -13.03
C ILE A 7 -20.36 -10.73 -11.66
N GLU A 8 -21.15 -11.25 -10.72
CA GLU A 8 -21.20 -10.75 -9.35
C GLU A 8 -19.83 -10.86 -8.65
N ASN A 9 -19.16 -12.01 -8.77
CA ASN A 9 -17.80 -12.19 -8.25
C ASN A 9 -16.77 -11.25 -8.91
N LEU A 10 -16.92 -10.96 -10.20
CA LEU A 10 -16.03 -10.03 -10.90
C LEU A 10 -16.16 -8.62 -10.31
N ILE A 11 -17.39 -8.14 -10.10
CA ILE A 11 -17.66 -6.81 -9.53
C ILE A 11 -17.06 -6.68 -8.13
N VAL A 12 -17.27 -7.69 -7.28
CA VAL A 12 -16.70 -7.72 -5.92
C VAL A 12 -15.17 -7.69 -5.96
N THR A 13 -14.55 -8.45 -6.87
CA THR A 13 -13.09 -8.50 -7.03
C THR A 13 -12.52 -7.15 -7.47
N VAL A 14 -13.20 -6.45 -8.39
CA VAL A 14 -12.81 -5.12 -8.85
C VAL A 14 -12.87 -4.12 -7.71
N ILE A 15 -13.97 -4.10 -6.94
CA ILE A 15 -14.13 -3.21 -5.79
C ILE A 15 -13.06 -3.47 -4.74
N ALA A 16 -12.82 -4.75 -4.40
CA ALA A 16 -11.79 -5.13 -3.45
C ALA A 16 -10.40 -4.68 -3.90
N SER A 17 -10.09 -4.83 -5.20
CA SER A 17 -8.82 -4.39 -5.79
C SER A 17 -8.66 -2.86 -5.72
N LEU A 18 -9.72 -2.11 -6.00
CA LEU A 18 -9.72 -0.64 -5.87
C LEU A 18 -9.48 -0.19 -4.43
N ILE A 19 -10.13 -0.85 -3.46
CA ILE A 19 -9.92 -0.59 -2.03
C ILE A 19 -8.47 -0.90 -1.65
N LEU A 20 -7.92 -2.03 -2.13
CA LEU A 20 -6.54 -2.42 -1.88
C LEU A 20 -5.55 -1.36 -2.40
N ILE A 21 -5.77 -0.85 -3.61
CA ILE A 21 -4.95 0.21 -4.20
C ILE A 21 -5.04 1.50 -3.37
N ALA A 22 -6.25 1.91 -2.98
CA ALA A 22 -6.46 3.08 -2.15
C ALA A 22 -5.74 2.96 -0.79
N MET A 23 -5.83 1.79 -0.15
CA MET A 23 -5.12 1.50 1.09
C MET A 23 -3.60 1.54 0.91
N GLY A 24 -3.08 1.00 -0.19
CA GLY A 24 -1.65 1.08 -0.52
C GLY A 24 -1.16 2.52 -0.64
N MET A 25 -1.94 3.39 -1.30
CA MET A 25 -1.61 4.82 -1.39
C MET A 25 -1.59 5.50 -0.03
N VAL A 26 -2.57 5.21 0.84
CA VAL A 26 -2.62 5.77 2.20
C VAL A 26 -1.38 5.36 2.99
N TYR A 27 -1.02 4.07 2.98
CA TYR A 27 0.18 3.60 3.67
C TYR A 27 1.45 4.26 3.13
N PHE A 28 1.56 4.39 1.81
CA PHE A 28 2.71 5.04 1.19
C PHE A 28 2.88 6.51 1.60
N ILE A 29 1.79 7.28 1.61
CA ILE A 29 1.79 8.67 2.07
C ILE A 29 2.19 8.75 3.54
N VAL A 30 1.64 7.88 4.39
CA VAL A 30 1.98 7.82 5.81
C VAL A 30 3.46 7.49 6.00
N THR A 31 4.01 6.53 5.27
CA THR A 31 5.44 6.17 5.34
C THR A 31 6.32 7.35 4.94
N LEU A 32 5.99 8.07 3.86
CA LEU A 32 6.72 9.29 3.46
C LEU A 32 6.65 10.39 4.52
N ALA A 33 5.48 10.57 5.15
CA ALA A 33 5.32 11.54 6.24
C ALA A 33 6.21 11.18 7.44
N ILE A 34 6.29 9.89 7.79
CA ILE A 34 7.20 9.39 8.84
C ILE A 34 8.65 9.67 8.48
N VAL A 35 9.07 9.38 7.24
CA VAL A 35 10.44 9.64 6.78
C VAL A 35 10.76 11.13 6.90
N LYS A 36 9.89 12.01 6.40
CA LYS A 36 10.06 13.46 6.46
C LYS A 36 10.16 13.98 7.90
N PHE A 37 9.31 13.48 8.79
CA PHE A 37 9.34 13.87 10.21
C PHE A 37 10.64 13.40 10.88
N SER A 38 11.01 12.14 10.65
CA SER A 38 12.19 11.52 11.27
C SER A 38 13.49 12.15 10.77
N SER A 39 13.57 12.47 9.48
CA SER A 39 14.75 13.10 8.89
C SER A 39 14.95 14.51 9.43
N GLY A 40 13.87 15.28 9.59
CA GLY A 40 13.91 16.60 10.23
C GLY A 40 14.34 16.54 11.70
N PHE A 41 13.87 15.54 12.45
CA PHE A 41 14.26 15.35 13.85
C PHE A 41 15.72 14.91 14.02
N LEU A 42 16.22 14.06 13.12
CA LEU A 42 17.56 13.49 13.17
C LEU A 42 18.62 14.32 12.42
N GLY A 43 18.22 15.42 11.77
CA GLY A 43 19.13 16.35 11.13
C GLY A 43 19.79 15.84 9.84
N TYR A 44 19.20 14.85 9.16
CA TYR A 44 19.68 14.38 7.86
C TYR A 44 18.65 14.64 6.76
N ASN A 45 19.13 14.79 5.52
CA ASN A 45 18.29 14.99 4.34
C ASN A 45 18.44 13.80 3.39
N PRO A 46 17.53 12.81 3.45
CA PRO A 46 17.57 11.68 2.53
C PRO A 46 17.25 12.16 1.12
N ASP A 47 17.92 11.55 0.13
CA ASP A 47 17.57 11.77 -1.28
C ASP A 47 16.10 11.39 -1.53
N GLY A 48 15.39 12.22 -2.30
CA GLY A 48 13.96 12.07 -2.53
C GLY A 48 13.59 10.77 -3.25
N ASN A 49 14.43 10.33 -4.20
CA ASN A 49 14.21 9.06 -4.90
C ASN A 49 14.40 7.87 -3.96
N TRP A 50 15.41 7.96 -3.07
CA TRP A 50 15.62 6.96 -2.01
C TRP A 50 14.48 6.90 -1.00
N ALA A 51 13.93 8.04 -0.59
CA ALA A 51 12.76 8.08 0.31
C ALA A 51 11.52 7.44 -0.33
N VAL A 52 11.27 7.72 -1.61
CA VAL A 52 10.18 7.13 -2.39
C VAL A 52 10.36 5.63 -2.57
N LEU A 53 11.56 5.18 -2.96
CA LEU A 53 11.84 3.76 -3.16
C LEU A 53 11.70 2.96 -1.86
N SER A 54 12.30 3.44 -0.77
CA SER A 54 12.22 2.78 0.54
C SER A 54 10.78 2.71 1.05
N ALA A 55 10.00 3.79 0.91
CA ALA A 55 8.58 3.78 1.25
C ALA A 55 7.80 2.77 0.40
N ALA A 56 8.09 2.65 -0.90
CA ALA A 56 7.42 1.69 -1.77
C ALA A 56 7.69 0.25 -1.33
N VAL A 57 8.95 -0.08 -1.05
CA VAL A 57 9.34 -1.42 -0.58
C VAL A 57 8.68 -1.76 0.76
N ILE A 58 8.66 -0.81 1.71
CA ILE A 58 8.01 -1.01 3.01
C ILE A 58 6.51 -1.27 2.84
N VAL A 59 5.83 -0.47 2.02
CA VAL A 59 4.39 -0.63 1.75
C VAL A 59 4.10 -1.97 1.08
N THR A 60 4.91 -2.39 0.11
CA THR A 60 4.79 -3.72 -0.50
C THR A 60 4.89 -4.81 0.56
N GLY A 61 5.87 -4.72 1.47
CA GLY A 61 6.02 -5.66 2.59
C GLY A 61 4.80 -5.69 3.52
N ILE A 62 4.26 -4.53 3.89
CA ILE A 62 3.07 -4.40 4.73
C ILE A 62 1.85 -5.05 4.05
N MET A 63 1.65 -4.76 2.76
CA MET A 63 0.49 -5.27 2.01
C MET A 63 0.55 -6.79 1.84
N ILE A 64 1.72 -7.34 1.50
CA ILE A 64 1.93 -8.80 1.42
C ILE A 64 1.72 -9.43 2.80
N GLY A 65 2.32 -8.87 3.86
CA GLY A 65 2.15 -9.37 5.22
C GLY A 65 0.69 -9.34 5.69
N SER A 66 -0.04 -8.28 5.35
CA SER A 66 -1.48 -8.16 5.64
C SER A 66 -2.32 -9.18 4.89
N ALA A 67 -1.95 -9.51 3.66
CA ALA A 67 -2.65 -10.53 2.88
C ALA A 67 -2.43 -11.94 3.46
N ILE A 68 -1.20 -12.25 3.91
CA ILE A 68 -0.86 -13.55 4.50
C ILE A 68 -1.50 -13.73 5.89
N LYS A 69 -1.51 -12.69 6.72
CA LYS A 69 -2.09 -12.78 8.08
C LYS A 69 -3.59 -13.14 8.08
N ASN A 70 -4.30 -12.78 7.01
CA ASN A 70 -5.74 -12.99 6.86
C ASN A 70 -6.09 -14.11 5.86
N ALA A 71 -5.10 -14.89 5.38
CA ALA A 71 -5.28 -16.07 4.53
C ALA A 71 -5.28 -17.35 5.37
#